data_AF-A0A916D7B0-F1
#
_entry.id   AF-A0A916D7B0-F1
#
_cell.length_a   1.000
_cell.length_b   1.000
_cell.length_c   1.000
_cell.angle_alpha   90.00
_cell.angle_beta   90.00
_cell.angle_gamma   90.00
#
_symmetry.space_group_name_H-M   'P 1'
#
loop_
_entity.id
_entity.type
_entity.pdbx_description
1 polymer ?
#
loop_
_entity_poly.entity_id
_entity_poly.type
_entity_poly.pdbx_seq_one_letter_code
_entity_poly.pdbx_strand_id
1 'polypeptide(L)' 'MEIIGEASRKVSRAFRDANPALPWPKIAGQRHRIAHEYDLVEDQLIWRVATVHVPELIRQLEPLVKQPPLA' A
#
# COMPACT_ATOMS: atom_id res chain seq x y z
N MET A 1 -7.39 1.47 -4.38
CA MET A 1 -6.86 1.68 -3.01
C MET A 1 -7.35 0.63 -2.03
N GLU A 2 -8.65 0.30 -2.06
CA GLU A 2 -9.23 -0.80 -1.28
C GLU A 2 -8.53 -2.15 -1.52
N ILE A 3 -8.22 -2.50 -2.78
CA ILE A 3 -7.52 -3.74 -3.16
C ILE A 3 -6.13 -3.85 -2.50
N ILE A 4 -5.35 -2.76 -2.49
CA ILE A 4 -4.00 -2.74 -1.88
C ILE A 4 -4.13 -2.95 -0.36
N GLY A 5 -5.10 -2.30 0.27
CA GLY A 5 -5.39 -2.48 1.70
C GLY A 5 -5.79 -3.92 2.03
N GLU A 6 -6.69 -4.52 1.25
CA GLU A 6 -7.11 -5.92 1.44
C GLU A 6 -5.97 -6.91 1.23
N ALA A 7 -5.19 -6.74 0.16
CA ALA A 7 -4.03 -7.57 -0.13
C ALA A 7 -2.99 -7.52 1.00
N SER A 8 -2.75 -6.34 1.59
CA SER A 8 -1.83 -6.20 2.72
C SER A 8 -2.24 -6.98 3.97
N ARG A 9 -3.54 -7.24 4.17
CA ARG A 9 -4.05 -8.05 5.29
C ARG A 9 -3.79 -9.54 5.10
N LYS A 10 -3.60 -9.98 3.85
CA LYS A 10 -3.27 -11.37 3.47
C LYS A 10 -1.76 -11.66 3.59
N VAL A 11 -0.92 -10.61 3.73
CA VAL A 11 0.51 -10.78 3.99
C VAL A 11 0.72 -11.39 5.38
N SER A 12 1.54 -12.43 5.46
CA SER A 12 1.78 -13.17 6.70
C SER A 12 2.37 -12.28 7.79
N ARG A 13 2.05 -12.56 9.06
CA ARG A 13 2.64 -11.83 10.20
C ARG A 13 4.16 -11.93 10.20
N ALA A 14 4.71 -13.13 9.94
CA ALA A 14 6.16 -13.34 9.86
C ALA A 14 6.84 -12.44 8.83
N PHE A 15 6.24 -12.26 7.63
CA PHE A 15 6.81 -11.37 6.62
C PHE A 15 6.74 -9.89 7.03
N ARG A 16 5.65 -9.48 7.67
CA ARG A 16 5.51 -8.09 8.16
C ARG A 16 6.48 -7.78 9.29
N ASP A 17 6.64 -8.71 10.23
CA ASP A 17 7.56 -8.60 11.36
C ASP A 17 9.03 -8.56 10.89
N ALA A 18 9.36 -9.28 9.80
CA ALA A 18 10.67 -9.24 9.17
C ALA A 18 10.95 -7.94 8.39
N ASN A 19 9.92 -7.16 8.06
CA ASN A 19 10.02 -5.93 7.26
C ASN A 19 9.33 -4.74 7.96
N PRO A 20 9.78 -4.32 9.16
CA PRO A 20 9.12 -3.27 9.94
C PRO A 20 9.30 -1.86 9.37
N ALA A 21 10.24 -1.67 8.43
CA ALA A 21 10.43 -0.40 7.72
C ALA A 21 9.22 -0.04 6.84
N LEU A 22 8.42 -1.03 6.44
CA LEU A 22 7.19 -0.81 5.69
C LEU A 22 6.07 -0.38 6.64
N PRO A 23 5.29 0.66 6.30
CA PRO A 23 4.24 1.18 7.17
C PRO A 23 2.95 0.34 7.07
N TRP A 24 3.01 -0.94 7.47
CA TRP A 24 1.91 -1.91 7.35
C TRP A 24 0.55 -1.42 7.84
N PRO A 25 0.43 -0.73 9.00
CA PRO A 25 -0.86 -0.22 9.45
C PRO A 25 -1.43 0.85 8.52
N LYS A 26 -0.57 1.68 7.90
CA LYS A 26 -0.98 2.70 6.93
C LYS A 26 -1.43 2.07 5.61
N ILE A 27 -0.72 1.03 5.14
CA ILE A 27 -1.07 0.30 3.92
C ILE A 27 -2.43 -0.40 4.09
N ALA A 28 -2.63 -1.11 5.20
CA ALA A 28 -3.91 -1.76 5.52
C ALA A 28 -5.05 -0.75 5.73
N GLY A 29 -4.72 0.44 6.24
CA GLY A 29 -5.66 1.53 6.51
C GLY A 29 -6.04 2.38 5.30
N GLN A 30 -5.51 2.13 4.09
CA GLN A 30 -5.82 2.97 2.91
C GLN A 30 -7.27 2.91 2.42
N ARG A 31 -8.10 2.02 2.98
CA ARG A 31 -9.56 2.08 2.82
C ARG A 31 -10.18 3.32 3.46
N HIS A 32 -9.56 3.87 4.51
CA HIS A 32 -10.19 4.86 5.38
C HIS A 32 -9.98 6.32 4.96
N ARG A 33 -9.29 6.58 3.84
CA ARG A 33 -8.89 7.94 3.41
C ARG A 33 -9.63 8.47 2.17
N ILE A 34 -10.63 7.73 1.67
CA ILE A 34 -11.41 8.06 0.45
C ILE A 34 -12.93 8.02 0.73
N ALA A 35 -13.33 7.68 1.96
CA ALA A 35 -14.74 7.41 2.28
C ALA A 35 -15.40 8.50 3.14
N HIS A 36 -14.67 9.54 3.56
CA HIS A 36 -15.19 10.45 4.57
C HIS A 36 -15.18 11.94 4.24
N GLU A 37 -14.50 12.44 3.20
CA GLU A 37 -14.51 13.88 2.88
C GLU A 37 -14.46 14.11 1.36
N TYR A 38 -15.62 14.07 0.69
CA TYR A 38 -15.80 14.57 -0.69
C TYR A 38 -15.69 16.10 -0.76
N ASP A 39 -14.57 16.64 -0.30
CA ASP A 39 -14.10 17.99 -0.58
C ASP A 39 -12.90 17.91 -1.53
N LEU A 40 -12.65 18.98 -2.30
CA LEU A 40 -11.57 19.14 -3.30
C LEU A 40 -10.15 18.71 -2.83
N VAL A 41 -9.97 18.47 -1.53
CA VAL A 41 -8.78 17.96 -0.87
C VAL A 41 -8.53 16.47 -1.18
N GLU A 42 -9.56 15.67 -1.46
CA GLU A 42 -9.41 14.22 -1.74
C GLU A 42 -8.75 13.95 -3.10
N ASP A 43 -9.01 14.73 -4.16
CA ASP A 43 -8.45 14.45 -5.49
C ASP A 43 -6.92 14.60 -5.52
N GLN A 44 -6.39 15.65 -4.91
CA GLN A 44 -4.93 15.84 -4.79
C GLN A 44 -4.30 14.75 -3.91
N LEU A 45 -5.01 14.29 -2.89
CA LEU A 45 -4.56 13.22 -2.01
C LEU A 45 -4.54 11.87 -2.74
N ILE A 46 -5.61 11.54 -3.47
CA ILE A 46 -5.70 10.33 -4.31
C ILE A 46 -4.62 10.38 -5.38
N TRP A 47 -4.46 11.50 -6.07
CA TRP A 47 -3.41 11.71 -7.05
C TRP A 47 -2.03 11.48 -6.45
N ARG A 48 -1.72 12.10 -5.30
CA ARG A 48 -0.43 11.93 -4.62
C ARG A 48 -0.21 10.50 -4.17
N VAL A 49 -1.23 9.81 -3.68
CA VAL A 49 -1.08 8.41 -3.30
C VAL A 49 -0.81 7.54 -4.53
N ALA A 50 -1.57 7.73 -5.61
CA ALA A 50 -1.41 6.96 -6.84
C ALA A 50 -0.06 7.21 -7.54
N THR A 51 0.42 8.45 -7.54
CA THR A 51 1.61 8.85 -8.31
C THR A 51 2.90 8.89 -7.51
N VAL A 52 2.84 8.96 -6.18
CA VAL A 52 4.03 9.05 -5.31
C VAL A 52 4.12 7.84 -4.39
N HIS A 53 3.09 7.60 -3.58
CA HIS A 53 3.18 6.59 -2.52
C HIS A 53 3.09 5.16 -3.03
N VAL A 54 2.28 4.89 -4.06
CA VAL A 54 2.17 3.56 -4.66
C VAL A 54 3.47 3.16 -5.37
N PRO A 55 4.08 3.99 -6.25
CA PRO A 55 5.37 3.67 -6.85
C PRO A 55 6.49 3.47 -5.81
N GLU A 56 6.54 4.29 -4.76
CA GLU A 56 7.50 4.13 -3.67
C GLU A 56 7.30 2.78 -2.95
N LEU A 57 6.06 2.42 -2.66
CA LEU A 57 5.75 1.12 -2.04
C LEU A 57 6.17 -0.05 -2.94
N ILE A 58 5.99 0.05 -4.26
CA ILE A 58 6.46 -0.97 -5.21
C ILE A 58 7.98 -1.12 -5.11
N ARG A 59 8.73 -0.01 -5.16
CA ARG A 59 10.21 -0.03 -5.05
C ARG A 59 10.69 -0.66 -3.76
N GLN A 60 9.98 -0.43 -2.64
CA GLN A 60 10.31 -1.02 -1.36
C GLN A 60 9.97 -2.52 -1.29
N LEU A 61 8.94 -2.97 -2.01
CA LEU A 61 8.51 -4.36 -2.03
C LEU A 61 9.30 -5.23 -3.01
N GLU A 62 9.65 -4.72 -4.19
CA GLU A 62 10.39 -5.44 -5.25
C GLU A 62 11.60 -6.25 -4.76
N PRO A 63 12.52 -5.72 -3.93
CA PRO A 63 13.65 -6.51 -3.43
C PRO A 63 13.26 -7.57 -2.40
N LEU A 64 12.08 -7.47 -1.80
CA LEU A 64 11.60 -8.36 -0.74
C LEU A 64 10.80 -9.55 -1.29
N VAL A 65 10.25 -9.43 -2.49
CA VAL A 65 9.59 -10.52 -3.19
C VAL A 65 10.57 -11.17 -4.16
N LYS A 66 10.78 -12.49 -4.01
CA LYS A 66 11.37 -13.27 -5.10
C LYS A 66 10.38 -13.17 -6.26
N GLN A 67 10.82 -12.64 -7.41
CA GLN A 67 10.01 -12.67 -8.61
C GLN A 67 9.55 -14.12 -8.83
N PRO A 68 8.24 -14.41 -8.90
CA PRO A 68 7.83 -15.68 -9.45
C PRO A 68 8.39 -15.75 -10.88
N PRO A 69 8.85 -16.94 -11.35
CA PRO A 69 9.23 -17.08 -12.75
C PRO A 69 8.08 -16.53 -13.60
N LEU A 70 8.39 -15.64 -14.55
CA LEU A 70 7.43 -15.25 -15.58
C LEU A 70 6.94 -16.55 -16.23
N ALA A 71 5.66 -16.87 -16.02
CA ALA A 71 4.98 -17.95 -16.71
C ALA A 71 4.64 -17.52 -18.15
#